data_AF-A0A1V9ZDS7-F1
#
_entry.id   AF-A0A1V9ZDS7-F1
#
_cell.length_a   1.000
_cell.length_b   1.000
_cell.length_c   1.000
_cell.angle_alpha   90.00
_cell.angle_beta   90.00
_cell.angle_gamma   90.00
#
_symmetry.space_group_name_H-M   'P 1'
#
loop_
_entity.id
_entity.type
_entity.pdbx_description
1 polymer ?
#
loop_
_entity_poly.entity_id
_entity_poly.type
_entity_poly.pdbx_seq_one_letter_code
_entity_poly.pdbx_strand_id
1 'polypeptide(L)'
;MAPITKERCDEISAFYKRERSRTLTRVERLLIVRLQAYYRAEGVADATALIARIIDRSLGVVQRVWREFETSGVVAEATVAGNRTNHATRVPTTKTVRDIVQSFVRGHRQTRSRVVAKDVLALLQHHGHVTVNSSDQKAMATCLRSVQNYLSRGGFKCGVRKGVRDKYIQNWQPCSGAQTPGRLYT
;
A
#
# COMPACT_ATOMS: atom_id res chain seq x y z
N MET A 1 35.75 29.79 -23.70
CA MET A 1 35.55 28.75 -22.66
C MET A 1 36.26 27.49 -23.12
N ALA A 2 37.04 26.84 -22.26
CA ALA A 2 37.72 25.60 -22.61
C ALA A 2 36.67 24.48 -22.85
N PRO A 3 36.88 23.59 -23.83
CA PRO A 3 36.00 22.45 -24.05
C PRO A 3 36.07 21.50 -22.83
N ILE A 4 34.91 21.01 -22.39
CA ILE A 4 34.83 20.05 -21.29
C ILE A 4 35.34 18.69 -21.79
N THR A 5 36.25 18.06 -21.04
CA THR A 5 36.76 16.73 -21.36
C THR A 5 35.67 15.67 -21.18
N LYS A 6 35.77 14.56 -21.92
CA LYS A 6 34.80 13.45 -21.81
C LYS A 6 34.71 12.90 -20.38
N GLU A 7 35.85 12.75 -19.72
CA GLU A 7 35.94 12.31 -18.32
C GLU A 7 35.13 13.20 -17.39
N ARG A 8 35.23 14.53 -17.56
CA ARG A 8 34.47 15.48 -16.76
C ARG A 8 32.97 15.43 -17.04
N CYS A 9 32.57 15.16 -18.28
CA CYS A 9 31.16 14.91 -18.63
C CYS A 9 30.61 13.66 -17.94
N ASP A 10 31.40 12.59 -17.86
CA ASP A 10 31.00 11.34 -17.21
C ASP A 10 30.85 11.54 -15.68
N GLU A 11 31.75 12.30 -15.05
CA GLU A 11 31.65 12.68 -13.64
C GLU A 11 30.39 13.49 -13.33
N ILE A 12 30.09 14.50 -14.16
CA ILE A 12 28.88 15.33 -14.02
C ILE A 12 27.63 14.48 -14.21
N SER A 13 27.64 13.57 -15.18
CA SER A 13 26.52 12.65 -15.44
C SER A 13 26.29 11.70 -14.26
N ALA A 14 27.35 11.20 -13.64
CA ALA A 14 27.26 10.36 -12.44
C ALA A 14 26.72 11.14 -11.23
N PHE A 15 27.18 12.38 -11.03
CA PHE A 15 26.65 13.28 -10.00
C PHE A 15 25.15 13.51 -10.21
N TYR A 16 24.74 13.87 -11.42
CA TYR A 16 23.33 14.09 -11.76
C TYR A 16 22.47 12.87 -11.46
N LYS A 17 22.90 11.67 -11.88
CA LYS A 17 22.18 10.42 -11.61
C LYS A 17 22.03 10.10 -10.13
N ARG A 18 23.00 10.51 -9.30
CA ARG A 18 22.98 10.28 -7.84
C ARG A 18 22.03 11.23 -7.12
N GLU A 19 22.08 12.52 -7.41
CA GLU A 19 21.28 13.54 -6.71
C GLU A 19 19.81 13.55 -7.15
N ARG A 20 19.56 13.11 -8.39
CA ARG A 20 18.23 13.17 -8.97
C ARG A 20 17.25 12.19 -8.31
N SER A 21 16.01 12.64 -8.12
CA SER A 21 14.92 11.75 -7.71
C SER A 21 14.66 10.65 -8.75
N ARG A 22 14.37 9.44 -8.23
CA ARG A 22 13.85 8.33 -9.05
C ARG A 22 12.48 8.63 -9.64
N THR A 23 11.70 9.48 -8.98
CA THR A 23 10.38 9.89 -9.44
C THR A 23 10.46 11.13 -10.31
N LEU A 24 9.66 11.16 -11.37
CA LEU A 24 9.62 12.27 -12.30
C LEU A 24 8.88 13.46 -11.67
N THR A 25 9.63 14.48 -11.27
CA THR A 25 9.07 15.66 -10.59
C THR A 25 8.24 16.52 -11.53
N ARG A 26 7.39 17.42 -10.99
CA ARG A 26 6.61 18.37 -11.79
C ARG A 26 7.50 19.21 -12.70
N VAL A 27 8.63 19.68 -12.16
CA VAL A 27 9.58 20.53 -12.87
C VAL A 27 10.18 19.79 -14.06
N GLU A 28 10.58 18.52 -13.88
CA GLU A 28 11.07 17.69 -14.98
C GLU A 28 10.02 17.48 -16.07
N ARG A 29 8.76 17.28 -15.68
CA ARG A 29 7.64 17.14 -16.64
C ARG A 29 7.39 18.43 -17.42
N LEU A 30 7.42 19.58 -16.75
CA LEU A 30 7.30 20.89 -17.41
C LEU A 30 8.45 21.14 -18.38
N LEU A 31 9.68 20.76 -18.02
CA LEU A 31 10.83 20.85 -18.91
C LEU A 31 10.68 19.95 -20.14
N ILE A 32 10.19 18.72 -19.97
CA ILE A 32 9.89 17.84 -21.10
C ILE A 32 8.92 18.51 -22.08
N VAL A 33 7.81 19.06 -21.58
CA VAL A 33 6.80 19.72 -22.42
C VAL A 33 7.36 20.96 -23.11
N ARG A 34 8.09 21.81 -22.38
CA ARG A 34 8.72 23.02 -22.93
C ARG A 34 9.73 22.67 -24.02
N LEU A 35 10.60 21.69 -23.79
CA LEU A 35 11.63 21.29 -24.75
C LEU A 35 11.03 20.61 -25.97
N GLN A 36 9.96 19.82 -25.81
CA GLN A 36 9.21 19.26 -26.94
C GLN A 36 8.65 20.38 -27.82
N ALA A 37 7.98 21.37 -27.22
CA ALA A 37 7.45 22.51 -27.97
C ALA A 37 8.55 23.28 -28.71
N TYR A 38 9.68 23.55 -28.02
CA TYR A 38 10.82 24.27 -28.59
C TYR A 38 11.43 23.53 -29.79
N TYR A 39 11.87 22.29 -29.61
CA TYR A 39 12.56 21.55 -30.68
C TYR A 39 11.64 21.16 -31.84
N ARG A 40 10.35 20.98 -31.59
CA ARG A 40 9.36 20.78 -32.67
C ARG A 40 9.15 22.06 -33.47
N ALA A 41 9.13 23.22 -32.82
CA ALA A 41 9.03 24.51 -33.52
C ALA A 41 10.28 24.78 -34.39
N GLU A 42 11.46 24.31 -33.97
CA GLU A 42 12.70 24.36 -34.76
C GLU A 42 12.79 23.29 -35.86
N GLY A 43 11.79 22.39 -35.99
CA GLY A 43 11.79 21.36 -37.04
C GLY A 43 12.76 20.20 -36.80
N VAL A 44 13.19 19.96 -35.55
CA VAL A 44 14.11 18.86 -35.22
C VAL A 44 13.38 17.52 -35.36
N ALA A 45 13.81 16.70 -36.32
CA ALA A 45 13.16 15.43 -36.68
C ALA A 45 13.00 14.47 -35.48
N ASP A 46 14.04 14.32 -34.66
CA ASP A 46 14.07 13.41 -33.50
C ASP A 46 14.07 14.15 -32.15
N ALA A 47 13.26 15.20 -32.03
CA ALA A 47 13.15 16.02 -30.82
C ALA A 47 12.99 15.16 -29.54
N THR A 48 12.15 14.13 -29.59
CA THR A 48 11.90 13.24 -28.44
C THR A 48 13.15 12.46 -27.99
N ALA A 49 13.92 11.91 -28.94
CA ALA A 49 15.13 11.14 -28.62
C ALA A 49 16.27 12.04 -28.14
N LEU A 50 16.36 13.26 -28.69
CA LEU A 50 17.29 14.28 -28.21
C LEU A 50 16.95 14.71 -26.78
N ILE A 51 15.68 14.99 -26.49
CA ILE A 51 15.21 15.36 -25.15
C ILE A 51 15.43 14.23 -24.14
N ALA A 52 15.17 12.98 -24.53
CA ALA A 52 15.42 11.81 -23.71
C ALA A 52 16.90 11.70 -23.29
N ARG A 53 17.83 12.03 -24.19
CA ARG A 53 19.27 12.11 -23.89
C ARG A 53 19.61 13.27 -22.97
N ILE A 54 19.09 14.46 -23.23
CA ILE A 54 19.35 15.67 -22.42
C ILE A 54 18.83 15.50 -20.99
N ILE A 55 17.61 14.99 -20.84
CA ILE A 55 16.94 14.83 -19.55
C ILE A 55 17.33 13.50 -18.87
N ASP A 56 18.11 12.63 -19.53
CA ASP A 56 18.50 11.30 -19.06
C ASP A 56 17.27 10.49 -18.55
N ARG A 57 16.24 10.42 -19.40
CA ARG A 57 15.03 9.62 -19.16
C ARG A 57 14.76 8.74 -20.37
N SER A 58 14.09 7.62 -20.15
CA SER A 58 13.73 6.74 -21.25
C SER A 58 12.81 7.45 -22.24
N LEU A 59 12.97 7.11 -23.53
CA LEU A 59 12.15 7.64 -24.61
C LEU A 59 10.65 7.50 -24.30
N GLY A 60 10.24 6.34 -23.78
CA GLY A 60 8.85 6.06 -23.43
C GLY A 60 8.30 6.96 -22.31
N VAL A 61 9.14 7.43 -21.38
CA VAL A 61 8.71 8.41 -20.35
C VAL A 61 8.46 9.77 -20.98
N VAL A 62 9.38 10.24 -21.83
CA VAL A 62 9.25 11.53 -22.53
C VAL A 62 8.00 11.54 -23.42
N GLN A 63 7.80 10.48 -24.21
CA GLN A 63 6.61 10.33 -25.07
C GLN A 63 5.31 10.32 -24.26
N ARG A 64 5.30 9.60 -23.13
CA ARG A 64 4.13 9.51 -22.25
C ARG A 64 3.76 10.88 -21.68
N VAL A 65 4.72 11.62 -21.14
CA VAL A 65 4.48 12.96 -20.57
C VAL A 65 3.96 13.91 -21.64
N TRP A 66 4.53 13.87 -22.85
CA TRP A 66 4.05 14.67 -23.97
C TRP A 66 2.61 14.33 -24.33
N ARG A 67 2.28 13.03 -24.48
CA ARG A 67 0.92 12.59 -24.81
C ARG A 67 -0.09 12.91 -23.71
N GLU A 68 0.29 12.76 -22.44
CA GLU A 68 -0.54 13.16 -21.29
C GLU A 68 -0.87 14.65 -21.33
N PHE A 69 0.12 15.50 -21.67
CA PHE A 69 -0.08 16.94 -21.85
C PHE A 69 -0.98 17.26 -23.06
N GLU A 70 -0.74 16.66 -24.22
CA GLU A 70 -1.61 16.85 -25.41
C GLU A 70 -3.06 16.45 -25.13
N THR A 71 -3.27 15.42 -24.31
CA THR A 71 -4.63 14.92 -24.00
C THR A 71 -5.34 15.78 -22.95
N SER A 72 -4.64 16.21 -21.90
CA SER A 72 -5.26 16.84 -20.72
C SER A 72 -5.03 18.35 -20.62
N GLY A 73 -4.04 18.90 -21.31
CA GLY A 73 -3.57 20.27 -21.16
C GLY A 73 -2.90 20.58 -19.81
N VAL A 74 -2.72 19.58 -18.94
CA VAL A 74 -2.26 19.77 -17.56
C VAL A 74 -0.99 18.96 -17.29
N VAL A 75 -0.01 19.58 -16.65
CA VAL A 75 1.20 18.89 -16.16
C VAL A 75 1.07 18.61 -14.67
N ALA A 76 0.51 17.43 -14.36
CA ALA A 76 0.44 16.91 -12.99
C ALA A 76 1.78 16.33 -12.53
N GLU A 77 2.01 16.22 -11.21
CA GLU A 77 3.13 15.44 -10.67
C GLU A 77 2.96 13.96 -10.97
N ALA A 78 4.05 13.26 -11.30
CA ALA A 78 3.99 11.81 -11.35
C ALA A 78 3.71 11.30 -9.93
N THR A 79 2.54 10.68 -9.73
CA THR A 79 2.22 10.06 -8.45
C THR A 79 3.25 8.97 -8.18
N VAL A 80 3.96 9.08 -7.05
CA VAL A 80 4.86 8.01 -6.59
C VAL A 80 4.08 6.70 -6.55
N ALA A 81 4.60 5.65 -7.17
CA ALA A 81 4.03 4.31 -7.07
C ALA A 81 4.03 3.92 -5.58
N GLY A 82 2.86 3.99 -4.96
CA GLY A 82 2.62 3.53 -3.59
C GLY A 82 1.43 2.58 -3.61
N ASN A 83 1.41 1.61 -2.70
CA ASN A 83 0.27 0.71 -2.49
C ASN A 83 -0.93 1.50 -1.91
N ARG A 84 -1.55 2.35 -2.73
CA ARG A 84 -2.73 3.15 -2.38
C ARG A 84 -4.03 2.44 -2.75
N THR A 85 -3.96 1.35 -3.50
CA THR A 85 -5.11 0.53 -3.85
C THR A 85 -5.37 -0.47 -2.72
N ASN A 86 -6.45 -0.24 -1.96
CA ASN A 86 -7.00 -1.28 -1.09
C ASN A 86 -7.62 -2.36 -1.98
N HIS A 87 -6.94 -3.50 -2.09
CA HIS A 87 -7.51 -4.66 -2.77
C HIS A 87 -8.65 -5.25 -1.93
N ALA A 88 -9.73 -5.67 -2.60
CA ALA A 88 -10.85 -6.35 -1.96
C ALA A 88 -10.33 -7.58 -1.22
N THR A 89 -10.51 -7.61 0.10
CA THR A 89 -10.14 -8.77 0.93
C THR A 89 -11.26 -9.80 0.92
N ARG A 90 -10.89 -11.09 0.93
CA ARG A 90 -11.86 -12.20 0.95
C ARG A 90 -12.83 -12.16 2.12
N VAL A 91 -12.41 -11.61 3.26
CA VAL A 91 -13.29 -11.26 4.37
C VAL A 91 -13.54 -9.75 4.32
N PRO A 92 -14.79 -9.30 4.16
CA PRO A 92 -15.12 -7.88 4.18
C PRO A 92 -14.79 -7.25 5.53
N THR A 93 -14.08 -6.12 5.53
CA THR A 93 -13.80 -5.33 6.75
C THR A 93 -14.89 -4.30 7.04
N THR A 94 -16.15 -4.66 6.84
CA THR A 94 -17.30 -3.80 7.12
C THR A 94 -17.63 -3.80 8.62
N LYS A 95 -18.34 -2.77 9.08
CA LYS A 95 -18.77 -2.65 10.49
C LYS A 95 -19.68 -3.81 10.88
N THR A 96 -20.63 -4.20 10.02
CA THR A 96 -21.55 -5.31 10.25
C THR A 96 -20.83 -6.62 10.52
N VAL A 97 -19.83 -6.97 9.68
CA VAL A 97 -19.03 -8.20 9.86
C VAL A 97 -18.26 -8.14 11.18
N ARG A 98 -17.71 -6.97 11.53
CA ARG A 98 -17.02 -6.77 12.80
C ARG A 98 -17.94 -6.97 14.00
N ASP A 99 -19.15 -6.42 13.95
CA ASP A 99 -20.11 -6.50 15.05
C ASP A 99 -20.59 -7.95 15.26
N ILE A 100 -20.83 -8.70 14.18
CA ILE A 100 -21.17 -10.13 14.21
C ILE A 100 -20.04 -10.96 14.84
N VAL A 101 -18.79 -10.75 14.41
CA VAL A 101 -17.63 -11.47 14.97
C VAL A 101 -17.42 -11.08 16.44
N GLN A 102 -17.62 -9.81 16.79
CA GLN A 102 -17.45 -9.33 18.15
C GLN A 102 -18.52 -9.86 19.10
N SER A 103 -19.79 -9.90 18.69
CA SER A 103 -20.88 -10.46 19.50
C SER A 103 -20.67 -11.95 19.76
N PHE A 104 -20.27 -12.70 18.73
CA PHE A 104 -19.91 -14.12 18.83
C PHE A 104 -18.76 -14.37 19.81
N VAL A 105 -17.66 -13.63 19.67
CA VAL A 105 -16.51 -13.76 20.60
C VAL A 105 -16.88 -13.36 22.02
N ARG A 106 -17.72 -12.33 22.21
CA ARG A 106 -18.20 -11.91 23.54
C ARG A 106 -19.08 -12.99 24.20
N GLY A 107 -19.98 -13.61 23.44
CA GLY A 107 -20.82 -14.72 23.94
C GLY A 107 -19.96 -15.90 24.42
N HIS A 108 -18.98 -16.32 23.62
CA HIS A 108 -18.07 -17.39 24.02
C HIS A 108 -17.15 -17.04 25.19
N ARG A 109 -16.81 -15.76 25.39
CA ARG A 109 -16.08 -15.31 26.59
C ARG A 109 -16.92 -15.46 27.85
N GLN A 110 -18.24 -15.21 27.79
CA GLN A 110 -19.15 -15.40 28.93
C GLN A 110 -19.22 -16.86 29.34
N THR A 111 -19.28 -17.78 28.37
CA THR A 111 -19.28 -19.24 28.61
C THR A 111 -17.88 -19.82 28.85
N ARG A 112 -16.84 -18.97 28.91
CA ARG A 112 -15.41 -19.34 29.01
C ARG A 112 -14.96 -20.36 27.97
N SER A 113 -15.63 -20.40 26.82
CA SER A 113 -15.30 -21.29 25.71
C SER A 113 -14.28 -20.63 24.78
N ARG A 114 -13.36 -21.44 24.23
CA ARG A 114 -12.37 -20.95 23.26
C ARG A 114 -13.02 -20.79 21.89
N VAL A 115 -12.65 -19.72 21.18
CA VAL A 115 -13.01 -19.51 19.77
C VAL A 115 -11.78 -19.69 18.89
N VAL A 116 -11.91 -20.49 17.83
CA VAL A 116 -10.87 -20.75 16.83
C VAL A 116 -11.26 -20.09 15.51
N ALA A 117 -10.28 -19.81 14.64
CA ALA A 117 -10.53 -19.23 13.31
C ALA A 117 -11.49 -20.08 12.44
N LYS A 118 -11.55 -21.39 12.67
CA LYS A 118 -12.52 -22.29 12.02
C LYS A 118 -13.97 -21.95 12.41
N ASP A 119 -14.22 -21.64 13.68
CA ASP A 119 -15.55 -21.29 14.18
C ASP A 119 -16.00 -19.94 13.61
N VAL A 120 -15.06 -18.98 13.54
CA VAL A 120 -15.32 -17.68 12.89
C VAL A 120 -15.58 -17.84 11.39
N LEU A 121 -14.87 -18.75 10.71
CA LEU A 121 -15.15 -19.03 9.30
C LEU A 121 -16.57 -19.60 9.12
N ALA A 122 -16.97 -20.54 9.97
CA ALA A 122 -18.32 -21.11 9.94
C ALA A 122 -19.40 -20.04 10.19
N LEU A 123 -19.18 -19.14 11.15
CA LEU A 123 -20.06 -17.99 11.40
C LEU A 123 -20.19 -17.08 10.17
N LEU A 124 -19.07 -16.72 9.55
CA LEU A 124 -19.06 -15.84 8.36
C LEU A 124 -19.72 -16.50 7.15
N GLN A 125 -19.62 -17.83 7.04
CA GLN A 125 -20.30 -18.61 6.02
C GLN A 125 -21.82 -18.67 6.28
N HIS A 126 -22.23 -18.88 7.53
CA HIS A 126 -23.63 -18.86 7.95
C HIS A 126 -24.31 -17.51 7.65
N HIS A 127 -23.61 -16.39 7.86
CA HIS A 127 -24.10 -15.05 7.53
C HIS A 127 -23.93 -14.67 6.04
N GLY A 128 -23.43 -15.56 5.19
CA GLY A 128 -23.28 -15.32 3.75
C GLY A 128 -22.18 -14.32 3.36
N HIS A 129 -21.29 -13.96 4.28
CA HIS A 129 -20.20 -13.01 4.02
C HIS A 129 -18.98 -13.65 3.35
N VAL A 130 -18.87 -14.98 3.42
CA VAL A 130 -17.76 -15.75 2.86
C VAL A 130 -18.31 -17.04 2.24
N THR A 131 -17.98 -17.30 0.98
CA THR A 131 -18.32 -18.55 0.29
C THR A 131 -17.07 -19.42 0.14
N VAL A 132 -17.11 -20.64 0.70
CA VAL A 132 -16.05 -21.63 0.57
C VAL A 132 -16.66 -23.01 0.33
N ASN A 133 -16.16 -23.70 -0.69
CA ASN A 133 -16.49 -25.10 -0.91
C ASN A 133 -15.67 -25.97 0.04
N SER A 134 -16.34 -26.70 0.94
CA SER A 134 -15.69 -27.57 1.92
C SER A 134 -14.95 -28.76 1.29
N SER A 135 -15.27 -29.11 0.04
CA SER A 135 -14.60 -30.15 -0.74
C SER A 135 -13.21 -29.75 -1.24
N ASP A 136 -12.93 -28.46 -1.40
CA ASP A 136 -11.62 -27.97 -1.84
C ASP A 136 -10.75 -27.56 -0.63
N GLN A 137 -9.83 -28.46 -0.28
CA GLN A 137 -8.88 -28.25 0.80
C GLN A 137 -7.98 -27.00 0.59
N LYS A 138 -7.63 -26.67 -0.66
CA LYS A 138 -6.79 -25.49 -0.96
C LYS A 138 -7.57 -24.19 -0.80
N ALA A 139 -8.81 -24.14 -1.28
CA ALA A 139 -9.69 -23.00 -1.08
C ALA A 139 -10.00 -22.77 0.41
N MET A 140 -10.23 -23.85 1.17
CA MET A 140 -10.45 -23.83 2.61
C MET A 140 -9.23 -23.28 3.36
N ALA A 141 -8.03 -23.81 3.09
CA ALA A 141 -6.79 -23.35 3.72
C ALA A 141 -6.51 -21.86 3.43
N THR A 142 -6.73 -21.44 2.18
CA THR A 142 -6.59 -20.03 1.79
C THR A 142 -7.59 -19.15 2.53
N CYS A 143 -8.84 -19.60 2.69
CA CYS A 143 -9.86 -18.83 3.40
C CYS A 143 -9.55 -18.72 4.89
N LEU A 144 -9.10 -19.81 5.52
CA LEU A 144 -8.68 -19.79 6.92
C LEU A 144 -7.54 -18.79 7.15
N ARG A 145 -6.56 -18.70 6.24
CA ARG A 145 -5.51 -17.67 6.31
C ARG A 145 -6.10 -16.26 6.20
N SER A 146 -7.08 -16.04 5.32
CA SER A 146 -7.78 -14.76 5.23
C SER A 146 -8.51 -14.39 6.53
N VAL A 147 -9.18 -15.34 7.17
CA VAL A 147 -9.86 -15.14 8.46
C VAL A 147 -8.86 -14.87 9.58
N GLN A 148 -7.74 -15.61 9.64
CA GLN A 148 -6.67 -15.36 10.61
C GLN A 148 -6.08 -13.95 10.45
N ASN A 149 -5.84 -13.52 9.21
CA ASN A 149 -5.37 -12.16 8.92
C ASN A 149 -6.42 -11.10 9.27
N TYR A 150 -7.70 -11.37 9.03
CA TYR A 150 -8.78 -10.49 9.45
C TYR A 150 -8.81 -10.31 10.98
N LEU A 151 -8.75 -11.41 11.73
CA LEU A 151 -8.77 -11.40 13.19
C LEU A 151 -7.53 -10.71 13.78
N SER A 152 -6.35 -10.94 13.19
CA SER A 152 -5.10 -10.34 13.64
C SER A 152 -5.06 -8.83 13.41
N ARG A 153 -5.58 -8.36 12.27
CA ARG A 153 -5.77 -6.93 11.95
C ARG A 153 -6.88 -6.28 12.77
N GLY A 154 -7.95 -7.02 13.06
CA GLY A 154 -9.09 -6.56 13.84
C GLY A 154 -8.86 -6.53 15.36
N GLY A 155 -7.70 -6.97 15.84
CA GLY A 155 -7.37 -6.94 17.26
C GLY A 155 -8.02 -8.06 18.09
N PHE A 156 -8.60 -9.08 17.46
CA PHE A 156 -9.31 -10.20 18.13
C PHE A 156 -8.35 -11.27 18.69
N LYS A 157 -7.16 -10.89 19.12
CA LYS A 157 -6.09 -11.82 19.52
C LYS A 157 -6.42 -12.54 20.84
N CYS A 158 -5.94 -13.77 20.97
CA CYS A 158 -6.08 -14.59 22.19
C CYS A 158 -5.11 -14.13 23.30
N GLY A 159 -5.45 -14.39 24.57
CA GLY A 159 -4.51 -14.32 25.68
C GLY A 159 -3.54 -15.50 25.70
N VAL A 160 -2.32 -15.29 26.22
CA VAL A 160 -1.24 -16.27 26.28
C VAL A 160 -1.48 -17.29 27.41
N ARG A 161 -1.27 -18.60 27.14
CA ARG A 161 -1.05 -19.60 28.20
C ARG A 161 0.45 -19.74 28.47
N LYS A 162 0.85 -19.74 29.73
CA LYS A 162 2.25 -20.02 30.16
C LYS A 162 2.69 -21.38 29.60
N GLY A 163 3.79 -21.42 28.85
CA GLY A 163 4.52 -22.66 28.53
C GLY A 163 4.41 -23.22 27.10
N VAL A 164 3.59 -22.66 26.21
CA VAL A 164 3.57 -23.10 24.80
C VAL A 164 4.16 -22.01 23.91
N ARG A 165 5.35 -22.27 23.36
CA ARG A 165 5.89 -21.49 22.23
C ARG A 165 5.09 -21.88 20.99
N ASP A 166 4.08 -21.08 20.66
CA ASP A 166 3.52 -21.12 19.31
C ASP A 166 3.31 -19.71 18.77
N LYS A 167 3.49 -19.62 17.45
CA LYS A 167 3.75 -18.39 16.72
C LYS A 167 2.56 -17.42 16.80
N TYR A 168 2.92 -16.14 16.97
CA TYR A 168 2.11 -14.92 16.87
C TYR A 168 1.58 -14.28 18.17
N ILE A 169 2.37 -13.26 18.59
CA ILE A 169 2.02 -11.88 19.02
C ILE A 169 2.23 -11.52 20.50
N GLN A 170 2.98 -10.42 20.69
CA GLN A 170 2.99 -9.53 21.86
C GLN A 170 2.36 -8.15 21.55
N ASN A 171 1.69 -7.63 22.59
CA ASN A 171 1.40 -6.25 23.00
C ASN A 171 0.43 -5.35 22.18
N TRP A 172 -0.77 -5.14 22.73
CA TRP A 172 -1.60 -3.94 22.52
C TRP A 172 -2.33 -3.58 23.83
N GLN A 173 -2.17 -2.34 24.30
CA GLN A 173 -2.79 -1.79 25.51
C GLN A 173 -4.11 -1.07 25.18
N PRO A 174 -5.12 -1.09 26.06
CA PRO A 174 -6.37 -0.36 25.87
C PRO A 174 -6.24 1.12 26.27
N CYS A 175 -6.84 2.02 25.49
CA CYS A 175 -7.09 3.40 25.93
C CYS A 175 -8.15 3.39 27.04
N SER A 176 -7.74 3.65 28.29
CA SER A 176 -8.63 3.85 29.43
C SER A 176 -8.76 5.34 29.72
N GLY A 177 -9.81 5.97 29.19
CA GLY A 177 -10.43 7.12 29.84
C GLY A 177 -11.66 6.61 30.59
N ALA A 178 -11.64 6.65 31.92
CA ALA A 178 -12.80 6.75 32.82
C ALA A 178 -12.36 6.65 34.30
N GLN A 179 -12.50 7.79 34.99
CA GLN A 179 -12.90 7.96 36.40
C GLN A 179 -12.21 7.16 37.51
N THR A 180 -11.38 7.87 38.27
CA THR A 180 -11.09 7.64 39.69
C THR A 180 -12.26 8.08 40.58
N PRO A 181 -12.80 7.21 41.45
CA PRO A 181 -13.38 7.63 42.71
C PRO A 181 -12.37 7.41 43.84
N GLY A 182 -12.28 8.41 44.72
CA GLY A 182 -11.28 8.49 45.77
C GLY A 182 -11.39 7.42 46.85
N ARG A 183 -10.26 7.21 47.53
CA ARG A 183 -10.24 6.69 48.90
C ARG A 183 -9.18 7.42 49.70
N LEU A 184 -9.66 7.99 50.80
CA LEU A 184 -8.96 8.61 51.89
C LEU A 184 -7.87 7.69 52.45
N TYR A 185 -6.72 8.27 52.79
CA TYR A 185 -5.76 7.70 53.73
C TYR A 185 -5.65 8.67 54.91
N THR A 186 -5.85 8.14 56.12
CA THR A 186 -4.98 8.46 57.26
C THR A 186 -3.67 7.72 57.09
#